data_AF-A0A3C0VVI3-F1
#
_entry.id   AF-A0A3C0VVI3-F1
#
_cell.length_a   1.000
_cell.length_b   1.000
_cell.length_c   1.000
_cell.angle_alpha   90.00
_cell.angle_beta   90.00
_cell.angle_gamma   90.00
#
_symmetry.space_group_name_H-M   'P 1'
#
loop_
_entity.id
_entity.type
_entity.pdbx_description
1 polymer ?
#
loop_
_entity_poly.entity_id
_entity_poly.type
_entity_poly.pdbx_seq_one_letter_code
_entity_poly.pdbx_strand_id
1 'polypeptide(L)'
;LEDYFSKLTLSRKDFSADDWWGGLTQLSGDTRLEELALVFMKSGRSVPNELMPYANFSRFAEVEQEEKDFQLFKGLEEWMFPPSLGHLDAPRATVKVYGRVIKDKELPGLNRLGVEIHVIRPRTGDRVKTLDDMADLTMRAAHEQELFPADDWNFVRWSSAIRNDYDTEAELIPLEGADLLKWLVQWGKTDRIELESEGKPIEFMGRIIEMEPDLDKDKSNLYFTHTVKLPGKKSCPMSDVIFFAGEPTLALIGTEVFLLRNAPSAEVLGNWASKQKAPVSKLTHRLLTNLRKIKTTNGVNWEQLCETHKATPRFVFEMAEETVRLKLLAKSE
;
A
#
# COMPACT_ATOMS: atom_id res chain seq x y z
N LEU A 1 -16.57 45.62 -37.52
CA LEU A 1 -16.61 44.54 -36.49
C LEU A 1 -16.05 45.01 -35.12
N GLU A 2 -15.80 46.31 -34.89
CA GLU A 2 -15.30 46.82 -33.60
C GLU A 2 -16.35 46.87 -32.46
N ASP A 3 -17.61 46.53 -32.75
CA ASP A 3 -18.76 46.68 -31.85
C ASP A 3 -19.44 45.33 -31.51
N TYR A 4 -18.68 44.21 -31.56
CA TYR A 4 -19.25 42.89 -31.27
C TYR A 4 -19.29 42.56 -29.76
N PHE A 5 -18.34 43.10 -28.99
CA PHE A 5 -18.31 42.97 -27.52
C PHE A 5 -19.46 43.71 -26.84
N SER A 6 -19.86 44.86 -27.38
CA SER A 6 -21.02 45.63 -26.93
C SER A 6 -22.34 44.91 -27.23
N LYS A 7 -22.41 44.08 -28.28
CA LYS A 7 -23.59 43.24 -28.61
C LYS A 7 -23.74 42.00 -27.73
N LEU A 8 -22.64 41.33 -27.39
CA LEU A 8 -22.68 40.14 -26.52
C LEU A 8 -22.66 40.47 -25.03
N THR A 9 -22.55 41.75 -24.64
CA THR A 9 -22.44 42.20 -23.23
C THR A 9 -21.38 41.46 -22.43
N LEU A 10 -20.28 41.05 -23.08
CA LEU A 10 -19.27 40.23 -22.45
C LEU A 10 -18.43 41.06 -21.46
N SER A 11 -18.31 40.56 -20.25
CA SER A 11 -17.50 41.12 -19.18
C SER A 11 -16.34 40.19 -18.83
N ARG A 12 -15.25 40.73 -18.26
CA ARG A 12 -14.09 39.94 -17.78
C ARG A 12 -14.50 38.75 -16.89
N LYS A 13 -15.64 38.83 -16.20
CA LYS A 13 -16.13 37.82 -15.26
C LYS A 13 -16.84 36.64 -15.92
N ASP A 14 -17.14 36.72 -17.22
CA ASP A 14 -18.03 35.76 -17.87
C ASP A 14 -17.37 34.40 -18.12
N PHE A 15 -16.04 34.34 -18.12
CA PHE A 15 -15.25 33.13 -18.21
C PHE A 15 -14.24 33.07 -17.06
N SER A 16 -14.03 31.86 -16.52
CA SER A 16 -13.18 31.59 -15.35
C SER A 16 -11.72 31.32 -15.69
N ALA A 17 -11.32 31.43 -16.96
CA ALA A 17 -9.95 31.16 -17.39
C ALA A 17 -9.01 32.32 -16.99
N ASP A 18 -7.79 31.98 -16.59
CA ASP A 18 -6.76 32.96 -16.24
C ASP A 18 -6.47 33.88 -17.44
N ASP A 19 -6.78 35.16 -17.26
CA ASP A 19 -6.50 36.30 -18.12
C ASP A 19 -6.91 36.24 -19.62
N TRP A 20 -7.99 35.52 -19.94
CA TRP A 20 -8.58 35.49 -21.30
C TRP A 20 -8.89 36.89 -21.87
N TRP A 21 -9.23 37.85 -21.01
CA TRP A 21 -9.57 39.24 -21.39
C TRP A 21 -8.34 40.07 -21.77
N GLY A 22 -7.18 39.81 -21.14
CA GLY A 22 -5.96 40.56 -21.35
C GLY A 22 -5.38 40.34 -22.75
N GLY A 23 -5.28 39.09 -23.19
CA GLY A 23 -4.81 38.75 -24.54
C GLY A 23 -5.78 39.23 -25.63
N LEU A 24 -7.08 39.13 -25.37
CA LEU A 24 -8.11 39.43 -26.36
C LEU A 24 -8.26 40.93 -26.66
N THR A 25 -7.96 41.80 -25.70
CA THR A 25 -8.00 43.27 -25.90
C THR A 25 -6.82 43.80 -26.74
N GLN A 26 -5.75 43.01 -26.89
CA GLN A 26 -4.60 43.34 -27.73
C GLN A 26 -4.78 42.93 -29.20
N LEU A 27 -5.77 42.08 -29.49
CA LEU A 27 -6.09 41.59 -30.82
C LEU A 27 -7.14 42.49 -31.50
N SER A 28 -7.18 42.51 -32.83
CA SER A 28 -8.13 43.29 -33.62
C SER A 28 -8.53 42.56 -34.90
N GLY A 29 -9.75 42.76 -35.37
CA GLY A 29 -10.26 42.12 -36.59
C GLY A 29 -10.61 40.64 -36.40
N ASP A 30 -10.44 39.85 -37.46
CA ASP A 30 -10.86 38.43 -37.51
C ASP A 30 -10.11 37.56 -36.49
N THR A 31 -8.83 37.84 -36.21
CA THR A 31 -8.05 37.12 -35.18
C THR A 31 -8.62 37.27 -33.78
N ARG A 32 -9.26 38.42 -33.47
CA ARG A 32 -9.95 38.64 -32.20
C ARG A 32 -11.24 37.80 -32.10
N LEU A 33 -11.91 37.56 -33.23
CA LEU A 33 -13.13 36.75 -33.29
C LEU A 33 -12.82 35.25 -33.19
N GLU A 34 -11.73 34.81 -33.80
CA GLU A 34 -11.21 33.44 -33.64
C GLU A 34 -10.82 33.16 -32.17
N GLU A 35 -10.10 34.08 -31.53
CA GLU A 35 -9.71 33.94 -30.12
C GLU A 35 -10.94 33.92 -29.19
N LEU A 36 -11.95 34.75 -29.48
CA LEU A 36 -13.21 34.74 -28.74
C LEU A 36 -13.95 33.40 -28.90
N ALA A 37 -14.03 32.86 -30.11
CA ALA A 37 -14.63 31.54 -30.36
C ALA A 37 -13.91 30.43 -29.58
N LEU A 38 -12.57 30.50 -29.49
CA LEU A 38 -11.74 29.56 -28.74
C LEU A 38 -12.02 29.60 -27.23
N VAL A 39 -12.27 30.79 -26.65
CA VAL A 39 -12.69 30.94 -25.24
C VAL A 39 -14.05 30.29 -24.96
N PHE A 40 -15.02 30.41 -25.87
CA PHE A 40 -16.30 29.71 -25.77
C PHE A 40 -16.13 28.19 -25.80
N MET A 41 -15.30 27.67 -26.72
CA MET A 41 -15.02 26.24 -26.82
C MET A 41 -14.31 25.70 -25.56
N LYS A 42 -13.28 26.40 -25.05
CA LYS A 42 -12.56 26.02 -23.81
C LYS A 42 -13.45 25.99 -22.57
N SER A 43 -14.44 26.87 -22.50
CA SER A 43 -15.37 26.94 -21.36
C SER A 43 -16.53 25.93 -21.45
N GLY A 44 -16.52 25.04 -22.46
CA GLY A 44 -17.60 24.07 -22.68
C GLY A 44 -18.94 24.71 -23.05
N ARG A 45 -18.93 25.97 -23.50
CA ARG A 45 -20.12 26.72 -23.89
C ARG A 45 -20.34 26.59 -25.40
N SER A 46 -21.61 26.68 -25.82
CA SER A 46 -21.94 26.75 -27.24
C SER A 46 -21.39 28.03 -27.86
N VAL A 47 -20.76 27.91 -29.03
CA VAL A 47 -20.26 29.06 -29.79
C VAL A 47 -21.44 29.78 -30.45
N PRO A 48 -21.60 31.11 -30.26
CA PRO A 48 -22.62 31.90 -30.96
C PRO A 48 -22.54 31.76 -32.49
N ASN A 49 -23.69 31.80 -33.17
CA ASN A 49 -23.79 31.56 -34.61
C ASN A 49 -22.92 32.52 -35.45
N GLU A 50 -22.69 33.73 -34.97
CA GLU A 50 -21.87 34.74 -35.64
C GLU A 50 -20.36 34.49 -35.49
N LEU A 51 -19.96 33.72 -34.47
CA LEU A 51 -18.57 33.30 -34.25
C LEU A 51 -18.26 31.94 -34.89
N MET A 52 -19.28 31.19 -35.31
CA MET A 52 -19.12 29.90 -35.99
C MET A 52 -18.20 29.94 -37.23
N PRO A 53 -18.22 30.98 -38.10
CA PRO A 53 -17.29 31.07 -39.23
C PRO A 53 -15.81 31.19 -38.80
N TYR A 54 -15.57 31.63 -37.57
CA TYR A 54 -14.25 31.83 -36.97
C TYR A 54 -13.89 30.71 -35.97
N ALA A 55 -14.78 29.73 -35.77
CA ALA A 55 -14.56 28.61 -34.86
C ALA A 55 -13.62 27.57 -35.50
N ASN A 56 -12.33 27.68 -35.19
CA ASN A 56 -11.33 26.74 -35.68
C ASN A 56 -11.19 25.54 -34.72
N PHE A 57 -11.92 24.46 -35.01
CA PHE A 57 -11.90 23.23 -34.21
C PHE A 57 -10.53 22.51 -34.24
N SER A 58 -9.76 22.64 -35.31
CA SER A 58 -8.41 22.08 -35.39
C SER A 58 -7.47 22.80 -34.43
N ARG A 59 -7.50 24.14 -34.41
CA ARG A 59 -6.73 24.96 -33.47
C ARG A 59 -7.19 24.73 -32.02
N PHE A 60 -8.47 24.52 -31.78
CA PHE A 60 -8.97 24.14 -30.46
C PHE A 60 -8.39 22.80 -29.99
N ALA A 61 -8.38 21.78 -30.85
CA ALA A 61 -7.80 20.48 -30.53
C ALA A 61 -6.28 20.55 -30.28
N GLU A 62 -5.55 21.36 -31.06
CA GLU A 62 -4.12 21.63 -30.83
C GLU A 62 -3.88 22.26 -29.46
N VAL A 63 -4.66 23.29 -29.10
CA VAL A 63 -4.52 23.97 -27.81
C VAL A 63 -4.91 23.07 -26.62
N GLU A 64 -5.93 22.23 -26.75
CA GLU A 64 -6.23 21.21 -25.72
C GLU A 64 -5.09 20.20 -25.57
N GLN A 65 -4.44 19.82 -26.67
CA GLN A 65 -3.30 18.92 -26.64
C GLN A 65 -2.09 19.59 -26.00
N GLU A 66 -1.80 20.85 -26.33
CA GLU A 66 -0.73 21.64 -25.71
C GLU A 66 -0.96 21.83 -24.21
N GLU A 67 -2.21 22.06 -23.76
CA GLU A 67 -2.52 22.14 -22.32
C GLU A 67 -2.30 20.80 -21.62
N LYS A 68 -2.72 19.68 -22.23
CA LYS A 68 -2.46 18.34 -21.70
C LYS A 68 -0.97 18.03 -21.63
N ASP A 69 -0.24 18.35 -22.69
CA ASP A 69 1.21 18.16 -22.76
C ASP A 69 1.90 19.04 -21.73
N PHE A 70 1.47 20.29 -21.56
CA PHE A 70 1.99 21.18 -20.51
C PHE A 70 1.75 20.62 -19.11
N GLN A 71 0.54 20.14 -18.80
CA GLN A 71 0.24 19.52 -17.51
C GLN A 71 1.08 18.26 -17.28
N LEU A 72 1.27 17.44 -18.32
CA LEU A 72 2.13 16.26 -18.26
C LEU A 72 3.60 16.65 -18.00
N PHE A 73 4.15 17.60 -18.76
CA PHE A 73 5.54 18.02 -18.61
C PHE A 73 5.79 18.73 -17.30
N LYS A 74 4.85 19.55 -16.83
CA LYS A 74 4.91 20.16 -15.49
C LYS A 74 4.88 19.08 -14.40
N GLY A 75 4.00 18.09 -14.51
CA GLY A 75 3.96 16.96 -13.58
C GLY A 75 5.25 16.14 -13.60
N LEU A 76 5.84 15.92 -14.78
CA LEU A 76 7.14 15.25 -14.92
C LEU A 76 8.28 16.08 -14.32
N GLU A 77 8.30 17.40 -14.54
CA GLU A 77 9.27 18.32 -13.95
C GLU A 77 9.19 18.28 -12.43
N GLU A 78 8.00 18.42 -11.85
CA GLU A 78 7.78 18.37 -10.39
C GLU A 78 8.15 17.01 -9.79
N TRP A 79 7.97 15.91 -10.53
CA TRP A 79 8.34 14.56 -10.09
C TRP A 79 9.84 14.32 -10.14
N MET A 80 10.51 14.69 -11.24
CA MET A 80 11.95 14.46 -11.43
C MET A 80 12.81 15.49 -10.69
N PHE A 81 12.35 16.73 -10.60
CA PHE A 81 13.05 17.89 -10.04
C PHE A 81 12.12 18.65 -9.08
N PRO A 82 11.77 18.06 -7.92
CA PRO A 82 10.95 18.75 -6.94
C PRO A 82 11.59 20.10 -6.57
N PRO A 83 10.79 21.18 -6.49
CA PRO A 83 11.31 22.54 -6.34
C PRO A 83 12.19 22.66 -5.09
N SER A 84 13.43 23.11 -5.28
CA SER A 84 14.35 23.40 -4.18
C SER A 84 13.86 24.62 -3.40
N LEU A 85 13.58 24.45 -2.12
CA LEU A 85 13.08 25.53 -1.28
C LEU A 85 14.19 26.52 -0.95
N GLY A 86 13.92 27.81 -1.19
CA GLY A 86 14.76 28.90 -0.73
C GLY A 86 14.72 28.95 0.79
N HIS A 87 15.79 28.53 1.45
CA HIS A 87 15.89 28.59 2.90
C HIS A 87 15.97 30.04 3.38
N LEU A 88 14.97 30.50 4.12
CA LEU A 88 15.07 31.64 5.03
C LEU A 88 15.23 31.10 6.45
N ASP A 89 16.46 31.14 6.98
CA ASP A 89 16.88 30.65 8.31
C ASP A 89 16.53 29.17 8.62
N ALA A 90 17.15 28.62 9.67
CA ALA A 90 17.00 27.21 10.06
C ALA A 90 15.51 26.78 10.22
N PRO A 91 15.14 25.57 9.79
CA PRO A 91 13.76 25.07 9.83
C PRO A 91 13.20 25.15 11.24
N ARG A 92 11.96 25.67 11.35
CA ARG A 92 11.32 25.95 12.62
C ARG A 92 10.35 24.86 13.03
N ALA A 93 9.83 24.07 12.10
CA ALA A 93 8.91 22.98 12.38
C ALA A 93 9.45 21.66 11.83
N THR A 94 9.12 20.55 12.50
CA THR A 94 9.46 19.21 12.03
C THR A 94 8.27 18.26 12.14
N VAL A 95 8.29 17.22 11.32
CA VAL A 95 7.29 16.15 11.34
C VAL A 95 7.93 14.85 11.80
N LYS A 96 7.36 14.23 12.83
CA LYS A 96 7.67 12.86 13.24
C LYS A 96 6.47 11.95 13.02
N VAL A 97 6.73 10.71 12.64
CA VAL A 97 5.68 9.74 12.38
C VAL A 97 6.00 8.48 13.14
N TYR A 98 5.09 8.04 13.99
CA TYR A 98 5.26 6.86 14.83
C TYR A 98 4.36 5.73 14.34
N GLY A 99 4.95 4.56 14.15
CA GLY A 99 4.27 3.31 13.86
C GLY A 99 4.11 2.48 15.12
N ARG A 100 2.87 2.08 15.42
CA ARG A 100 2.52 1.19 16.54
C ARG A 100 1.88 -0.08 16.01
N VAL A 101 2.34 -1.24 16.48
CA VAL A 101 1.66 -2.51 16.20
C VAL A 101 0.42 -2.61 17.09
N ILE A 102 -0.75 -2.70 16.48
CA ILE A 102 -2.05 -2.79 17.17
C ILE A 102 -2.68 -4.13 16.81
N LYS A 103 -3.31 -4.80 17.77
CA LYS A 103 -4.03 -6.05 17.49
C LYS A 103 -5.24 -5.78 16.60
N ASP A 104 -5.48 -6.68 15.65
CA ASP A 104 -6.71 -6.65 14.88
C ASP A 104 -7.92 -7.00 15.78
N LYS A 105 -9.03 -6.30 15.58
CA LYS A 105 -10.24 -6.45 16.41
C LYS A 105 -11.06 -7.68 16.02
N GLU A 106 -11.03 -8.06 14.75
CA GLU A 106 -11.88 -9.10 14.16
C GLU A 106 -11.15 -10.43 14.02
N LEU A 107 -9.84 -10.39 13.78
CA LEU A 107 -8.98 -11.54 13.49
C LEU A 107 -7.90 -11.71 14.57
N PRO A 108 -8.18 -12.50 15.63
CA PRO A 108 -7.21 -12.78 16.68
C PRO A 108 -5.89 -13.33 16.12
N GLY A 109 -4.78 -12.73 16.53
CA GLY A 109 -3.43 -13.12 16.10
C GLY A 109 -2.88 -12.35 14.91
N LEU A 110 -3.72 -11.58 14.20
CA LEU A 110 -3.27 -10.58 13.25
C LEU A 110 -3.20 -9.20 13.89
N ASN A 111 -2.48 -8.30 13.22
CA ASN A 111 -2.20 -6.96 13.69
C ASN A 111 -2.46 -5.93 12.58
N ARG A 112 -2.49 -4.66 12.95
CA ARG A 112 -2.47 -3.50 12.05
C ARG A 112 -1.31 -2.62 12.45
N LEU A 113 -0.82 -1.80 11.52
CA LEU A 113 0.12 -0.74 11.86
C LEU A 113 -0.67 0.55 12.07
N GLY A 114 -0.80 1.00 13.31
CA GLY A 114 -1.32 2.33 13.60
C GLY A 114 -0.25 3.38 13.36
N VAL A 115 -0.58 4.43 12.61
CA VAL A 115 0.32 5.54 12.34
C VAL A 115 -0.18 6.80 13.04
N GLU A 116 0.70 7.45 13.80
CA GLU A 116 0.45 8.70 14.51
C GLU A 116 1.39 9.79 13.96
N ILE A 117 0.86 10.97 13.62
CA ILE A 117 1.61 12.06 13.00
C ILE A 117 1.81 13.17 14.03
N HIS A 118 3.06 13.58 14.23
CA HIS A 118 3.46 14.63 15.16
C HIS A 118 4.03 15.82 14.41
N VAL A 119 3.50 17.01 14.70
CA VAL A 119 4.06 18.28 14.21
C VAL A 119 4.66 19.04 15.39
N ILE A 120 5.98 19.16 15.38
CA ILE A 120 6.74 19.82 16.44
C ILE A 120 7.07 21.24 15.98
N ARG A 121 6.66 22.25 16.75
CA ARG A 121 7.02 23.66 16.52
C ARG A 121 7.63 24.27 17.78
N PRO A 122 8.48 25.33 17.69
CA PRO A 122 9.26 25.81 18.81
C PRO A 122 8.39 26.51 19.86
N ARG A 123 7.24 27.05 19.46
CA ARG A 123 6.30 27.76 20.34
C ARG A 123 5.21 26.86 20.92
N THR A 124 4.71 25.91 20.13
CA THR A 124 3.56 25.08 20.53
C THR A 124 3.96 23.70 21.04
N GLY A 125 5.22 23.31 20.91
CA GLY A 125 5.71 21.99 21.28
C GLY A 125 5.28 20.91 20.30
N ASP A 126 5.34 19.67 20.78
CA ASP A 126 4.89 18.47 20.09
C ASP A 126 3.36 18.35 20.16
N ARG A 127 2.73 18.07 19.01
CA ARG A 127 1.28 17.88 18.89
C ARG A 127 0.99 16.76 17.91
N VAL A 128 0.13 15.85 18.33
CA VAL A 128 -0.51 14.86 17.45
C VAL A 128 -1.44 15.59 16.48
N LYS A 129 -1.41 15.15 15.22
CA LYS A 129 -2.11 15.76 14.09
C LYS A 129 -2.83 14.72 13.27
N THR A 130 -4.00 15.10 12.76
CA THR A 130 -4.82 14.26 11.89
C THR A 130 -4.49 14.51 10.41
N LEU A 131 -5.13 13.78 9.50
CA LEU A 131 -4.97 14.02 8.06
C LEU A 131 -5.65 15.32 7.60
N ASP A 132 -6.72 15.76 8.27
CA ASP A 132 -7.31 17.08 8.02
C ASP A 132 -6.38 18.21 8.43
N ASP A 133 -5.65 18.05 9.54
CA ASP A 133 -4.60 19.00 9.90
C ASP A 133 -3.51 19.09 8.82
N MET A 134 -3.16 17.97 8.16
CA MET A 134 -2.21 17.98 7.03
C MET A 134 -2.77 18.73 5.83
N ALA A 135 -4.06 18.54 5.53
CA ALA A 135 -4.75 19.28 4.47
C ALA A 135 -4.76 20.78 4.75
N ASP A 136 -5.08 21.19 5.97
CA ASP A 136 -5.04 22.56 6.44
C ASP A 136 -3.66 23.21 6.28
N LEU A 137 -2.58 22.46 6.56
CA LEU A 137 -1.22 22.95 6.33
C LEU A 137 -0.96 23.23 4.85
N THR A 138 -1.43 22.35 3.96
CA THR A 138 -1.26 22.52 2.50
C THR A 138 -2.14 23.61 1.90
N MET A 139 -3.30 23.91 2.50
CA MET A 139 -4.21 24.96 2.03
C MET A 139 -3.81 26.37 2.49
N ARG A 140 -2.99 26.49 3.55
CA ARG A 140 -2.46 27.76 4.02
C ARG A 140 -1.38 28.30 3.09
N ALA A 141 -1.10 29.60 3.20
CA ALA A 141 -0.18 30.33 2.34
C ALA A 141 1.22 29.68 2.27
N ALA A 142 1.91 29.89 1.15
CA ALA A 142 3.26 29.38 0.85
C ALA A 142 4.29 29.56 1.98
N HIS A 143 4.05 30.49 2.92
CA HIS A 143 4.88 30.67 4.11
C HIS A 143 4.94 29.42 5.02
N GLU A 144 3.92 28.54 5.05
CA GLU A 144 3.96 27.34 5.91
C GLU A 144 5.00 26.37 5.39
N GLN A 145 5.12 26.22 4.07
CA GLN A 145 6.09 25.35 3.42
C GLN A 145 7.53 25.71 3.80
N GLU A 146 7.84 27.00 3.90
CA GLU A 146 9.18 27.50 4.26
C GLU A 146 9.57 27.17 5.72
N LEU A 147 8.62 26.81 6.59
CA LEU A 147 8.89 26.48 7.99
C LEU A 147 9.41 25.06 8.20
N PHE A 148 9.23 24.17 7.21
CA PHE A 148 9.56 22.75 7.31
C PHE A 148 10.79 22.40 6.45
N PRO A 149 11.59 21.40 6.86
CA PRO A 149 12.49 20.71 5.96
C PRO A 149 11.75 20.15 4.74
N ALA A 150 12.43 20.06 3.59
CA ALA A 150 11.82 19.57 2.36
C ALA A 150 11.21 18.16 2.51
N ASP A 151 11.91 17.25 3.19
CA ASP A 151 11.44 15.88 3.41
C ASP A 151 10.19 15.82 4.30
N ASP A 152 10.07 16.72 5.28
CA ASP A 152 8.90 16.81 6.16
C ASP A 152 7.71 17.38 5.40
N TRP A 153 7.93 18.42 4.59
CA TRP A 153 6.89 18.99 3.75
C TRP A 153 6.41 18.01 2.67
N ASN A 154 7.30 17.17 2.12
CA ASN A 154 6.92 16.09 1.22
C ASN A 154 5.94 15.11 1.88
N PHE A 155 6.16 14.78 3.15
CA PHE A 155 5.23 13.96 3.91
C PHE A 155 3.88 14.66 4.09
N VAL A 156 3.86 15.93 4.50
CA VAL A 156 2.62 16.71 4.67
C VAL A 156 1.80 16.79 3.38
N ARG A 157 2.46 17.04 2.24
CA ARG A 157 1.79 17.08 0.93
C ARG A 157 1.20 15.73 0.55
N TRP A 158 1.97 14.66 0.73
CA TRP A 158 1.52 13.32 0.40
C TRP A 158 0.37 12.85 1.28
N SER A 159 0.45 13.07 2.60
CA SER A 159 -0.60 12.69 3.55
C SER A 159 -1.89 13.47 3.31
N SER A 160 -1.80 14.76 3.00
CA SER A 160 -2.92 15.58 2.53
C SER A 160 -3.56 14.99 1.27
N ALA A 161 -2.77 14.54 0.29
CA ALA A 161 -3.28 14.00 -0.97
C ALA A 161 -4.04 12.67 -0.82
N ILE A 162 -3.63 11.81 0.11
CA ILE A 162 -4.27 10.50 0.33
C ILE A 162 -5.41 10.53 1.35
N ARG A 163 -5.71 11.69 1.95
CA ARG A 163 -6.60 11.79 3.13
C ARG A 163 -8.00 11.21 2.92
N ASN A 164 -8.55 11.33 1.72
CA ASN A 164 -9.92 10.91 1.42
C ASN A 164 -10.11 9.38 1.46
N ASP A 165 -9.00 8.62 1.53
CA ASP A 165 -9.03 7.16 1.65
C ASP A 165 -9.17 6.70 3.11
N TYR A 166 -9.08 7.63 4.09
CA TYR A 166 -9.02 7.32 5.52
C TYR A 166 -10.02 8.15 6.34
N ASP A 167 -10.19 7.76 7.61
CA ASP A 167 -10.84 8.62 8.61
C ASP A 167 -9.92 9.81 8.90
N THR A 168 -10.34 11.00 8.47
CA THR A 168 -9.51 12.21 8.51
C THR A 168 -9.42 12.86 9.89
N GLU A 169 -10.30 12.48 10.82
CA GLU A 169 -10.31 12.96 12.20
C GLU A 169 -9.55 12.03 13.16
N ALA A 170 -9.14 10.85 12.69
CA ALA A 170 -8.40 9.90 13.51
C ALA A 170 -6.96 10.38 13.79
N GLU A 171 -6.59 10.43 15.07
CA GLU A 171 -5.21 10.69 15.52
C GLU A 171 -4.29 9.48 15.26
N LEU A 172 -4.86 8.27 15.23
CA LEU A 172 -4.15 7.02 15.00
C LEU A 172 -4.77 6.30 13.81
N ILE A 173 -4.05 6.32 12.68
CA ILE A 173 -4.53 5.80 11.39
C ILE A 173 -4.20 4.31 11.30
N PRO A 174 -5.18 3.39 11.35
CA PRO A 174 -4.91 1.97 11.26
C PRO A 174 -4.66 1.55 9.80
N LEU A 175 -3.49 0.97 9.54
CA LEU A 175 -3.10 0.49 8.22
C LEU A 175 -3.07 -1.05 8.17
N GLU A 176 -3.64 -1.60 7.10
CA GLU A 176 -3.64 -3.03 6.80
C GLU A 176 -3.57 -3.26 5.28
N GLY A 177 -3.17 -4.47 4.86
CA GLY A 177 -3.14 -4.87 3.44
C GLY A 177 -2.54 -3.83 2.48
N ALA A 178 -3.34 -3.45 1.47
CA ALA A 178 -2.96 -2.50 0.44
C ALA A 178 -2.65 -1.09 0.98
N ASP A 179 -3.32 -0.65 2.03
CA ASP A 179 -3.05 0.65 2.66
C ASP A 179 -1.68 0.66 3.33
N LEU A 180 -1.39 -0.38 4.12
CA LEU A 180 -0.07 -0.53 4.72
C LEU A 180 1.01 -0.60 3.63
N LEU A 181 0.77 -1.36 2.56
CA LEU A 181 1.72 -1.44 1.44
C LEU A 181 1.93 -0.08 0.77
N LYS A 182 0.88 0.71 0.53
CA LYS A 182 0.96 2.05 -0.07
C LYS A 182 1.85 2.98 0.75
N TRP A 183 1.69 2.96 2.07
CA TRP A 183 2.54 3.73 3.00
C TRP A 183 4.00 3.25 2.98
N LEU A 184 4.22 1.93 3.00
CA LEU A 184 5.57 1.35 3.01
C LEU A 184 6.33 1.55 1.69
N VAL A 185 5.64 1.49 0.55
CA VAL A 185 6.26 1.79 -0.76
C VAL A 185 6.74 3.24 -0.82
N GLN A 186 5.96 4.17 -0.25
CA GLN A 186 6.33 5.59 -0.26
C GLN A 186 7.41 5.93 0.77
N TRP A 187 7.29 5.41 2.01
CA TRP A 187 8.08 5.89 3.15
C TRP A 187 8.98 4.83 3.79
N GLY A 188 8.83 3.55 3.47
CA GLY A 188 9.55 2.46 4.13
C GLY A 188 11.03 2.33 3.73
N LYS A 189 11.51 3.10 2.74
CA LYS A 189 12.95 3.24 2.46
C LYS A 189 13.56 4.48 3.13
N THR A 190 12.76 5.25 3.86
CA THR A 190 13.17 6.47 4.56
C THR A 190 13.10 6.24 6.06
N ASP A 191 13.78 7.08 6.85
CA ASP A 191 13.71 7.02 8.31
C ASP A 191 12.43 7.71 8.87
N ARG A 192 11.37 7.78 8.06
CA ARG A 192 10.16 8.58 8.33
C ARG A 192 9.27 7.99 9.41
N ILE A 193 9.01 6.68 9.33
CA ILE A 193 8.09 5.98 10.24
C ILE A 193 8.91 5.24 11.28
N GLU A 194 8.94 5.75 12.51
CA GLU A 194 9.65 5.15 13.63
C GLU A 194 8.76 4.12 14.33
N LEU A 195 9.22 2.88 14.46
CA LEU A 195 8.52 1.82 15.18
C LEU A 195 8.70 1.99 16.69
N GLU A 196 7.60 2.25 17.39
CA GLU A 196 7.61 2.58 18.82
C GLU A 196 8.23 1.47 19.70
N SER A 197 8.06 0.19 19.33
CA SER A 197 8.59 -0.94 20.10
C SER A 197 10.11 -1.07 20.07
N GLU A 198 10.75 -0.57 19.01
CA GLU A 198 12.19 -0.74 18.76
C GLU A 198 12.96 0.58 18.81
N GLY A 199 12.27 1.73 18.73
CA GLY A 199 12.88 3.07 18.62
C GLY A 199 13.70 3.22 17.34
N LYS A 200 13.30 2.52 16.27
CA LYS A 200 14.00 2.45 14.99
C LYS A 200 13.02 2.56 13.84
N PRO A 201 13.43 3.09 12.67
CA PRO A 201 12.57 3.16 11.50
C PRO A 201 12.09 1.79 11.04
N ILE A 202 10.86 1.75 10.53
CA ILE A 202 10.35 0.62 9.76
C ILE A 202 11.03 0.61 8.40
N GLU A 203 11.53 -0.55 8.00
CA GLU A 203 12.15 -0.76 6.69
C GLU A 203 11.25 -1.58 5.78
N PHE A 204 11.12 -1.16 4.51
CA PHE A 204 10.45 -1.92 3.47
C PHE A 204 11.28 -1.94 2.20
N MET A 205 11.80 -3.13 1.87
CA MET A 205 12.67 -3.35 0.72
C MET A 205 11.98 -4.14 -0.40
N GLY A 206 10.65 -4.31 -0.33
CA GLY A 206 9.88 -5.08 -1.31
C GLY A 206 10.24 -6.56 -1.37
N ARG A 207 10.81 -7.11 -0.29
CA ARG A 207 11.26 -8.49 -0.24
C ARG A 207 10.11 -9.44 0.10
N ILE A 208 10.20 -10.65 -0.44
CA ILE A 208 9.18 -11.69 -0.28
C ILE A 208 9.73 -12.79 0.62
N ILE A 209 8.89 -13.26 1.54
CA ILE A 209 9.15 -14.40 2.43
C ILE A 209 8.12 -15.50 2.18
N GLU A 210 8.45 -16.72 2.61
CA GLU A 210 7.56 -17.88 2.51
C GLU A 210 7.53 -18.61 3.85
N MET A 211 6.36 -19.12 4.22
CA MET A 211 6.21 -20.03 5.35
C MET A 211 6.42 -21.47 4.89
N GLU A 212 7.26 -22.20 5.60
CA GLU A 212 7.45 -23.64 5.37
C GLU A 212 7.09 -24.45 6.61
N PRO A 213 6.40 -25.59 6.43
CA PRO A 213 6.18 -26.56 7.48
C PRO A 213 7.48 -26.97 8.18
N ASP A 214 7.45 -27.03 9.51
CA ASP A 214 8.58 -27.51 10.32
C ASP A 214 8.11 -28.29 11.55
N LEU A 215 9.06 -28.96 12.22
CA LEU A 215 8.83 -29.71 13.45
C LEU A 215 9.70 -29.18 14.59
N ASP A 216 9.04 -28.85 15.69
CA ASP A 216 9.70 -28.51 16.96
C ASP A 216 9.61 -29.72 17.90
N LYS A 217 10.75 -30.13 18.47
CA LYS A 217 10.83 -31.25 19.41
C LYS A 217 11.08 -30.71 20.81
N ASP A 218 10.07 -30.80 21.66
CA ASP A 218 10.17 -30.44 23.07
C ASP A 218 10.08 -31.71 23.93
N LYS A 219 11.22 -32.07 24.54
CA LYS A 219 11.41 -33.31 25.32
C LYS A 219 11.03 -34.57 24.53
N SER A 220 9.87 -35.14 24.84
CA SER A 220 9.30 -36.36 24.25
C SER A 220 8.17 -36.07 23.25
N ASN A 221 7.75 -34.81 23.10
CA ASN A 221 6.61 -34.44 22.28
C ASN A 221 7.07 -33.75 20.99
N LEU A 222 6.43 -34.13 19.89
CA LEU A 222 6.66 -33.55 18.58
C LEU A 222 5.53 -32.56 18.25
N TYR A 223 5.91 -31.35 17.86
CA TYR A 223 5.00 -30.27 17.52
C TYR A 223 5.18 -29.86 16.06
N PHE A 224 4.06 -29.69 15.39
CA PHE A 224 3.98 -29.08 14.08
C PHE A 224 3.98 -27.56 14.20
N THR A 225 4.87 -26.92 13.46
CA THR A 225 5.05 -25.47 13.42
C THR A 225 5.37 -25.04 11.97
N HIS A 226 5.66 -23.76 11.77
CA HIS A 226 6.26 -23.26 10.54
C HIS A 226 7.54 -22.49 10.84
N THR A 227 8.47 -22.51 9.89
CA THR A 227 9.58 -21.57 9.81
C THR A 227 9.32 -20.58 8.69
N VAL A 228 9.85 -19.37 8.83
CA VAL A 228 9.76 -18.35 7.79
C VAL A 228 11.12 -18.26 7.08
N LYS A 229 11.10 -18.48 5.77
CA LYS A 229 12.28 -18.34 4.92
C LYS A 229 12.50 -16.88 4.55
N LEU A 230 13.65 -16.37 4.96
CA LEU A 230 14.13 -15.04 4.64
C LEU A 230 14.95 -15.04 3.34
N PRO A 231 15.01 -13.91 2.63
CA PRO A 231 15.94 -13.72 1.52
C PRO A 231 17.38 -14.04 1.93
N GLY A 232 18.12 -14.75 1.07
CA GLY A 232 19.51 -15.14 1.36
C GLY A 232 19.68 -16.43 2.17
N LYS A 233 18.68 -17.33 2.17
CA LYS A 233 18.69 -18.66 2.81
C LYS A 233 18.76 -18.66 4.34
N LYS A 234 18.48 -17.53 4.99
CA LYS A 234 18.25 -17.48 6.43
C LYS A 234 16.80 -17.88 6.73
N SER A 235 16.55 -18.42 7.91
CA SER A 235 15.19 -18.72 8.39
C SER A 235 15.04 -18.24 9.83
N CYS A 236 13.84 -17.83 10.19
CA CYS A 236 13.48 -17.50 11.56
C CYS A 236 12.26 -18.32 12.02
N PRO A 237 12.11 -18.57 13.33
CA PRO A 237 10.92 -19.20 13.86
C PRO A 237 9.71 -18.26 13.69
N MET A 238 8.52 -18.86 13.61
CA MET A 238 7.26 -18.11 13.49
C MET A 238 6.99 -17.19 14.68
N SER A 239 7.56 -17.46 15.86
CA SER A 239 7.44 -16.62 17.07
C SER A 239 7.98 -15.21 16.89
N ASP A 240 8.91 -15.03 15.96
CA ASP A 240 9.62 -13.76 15.74
C ASP A 240 8.89 -12.89 14.70
N VAL A 241 7.73 -13.34 14.22
CA VAL A 241 7.01 -12.77 13.08
C VAL A 241 5.68 -12.19 13.54
N ILE A 242 5.48 -10.91 13.24
CA ILE A 242 4.22 -10.21 13.46
C ILE A 242 3.49 -10.13 12.11
N PHE A 243 2.37 -10.83 11.98
CA PHE A 243 1.56 -10.80 10.76
C PHE A 243 0.56 -9.64 10.82
N PHE A 244 0.44 -8.91 9.71
CA PHE A 244 -0.57 -7.88 9.53
C PHE A 244 -1.82 -8.43 8.83
N ALA A 245 -2.97 -7.86 9.17
CA ALA A 245 -4.24 -8.10 8.50
C ALA A 245 -4.26 -7.48 7.09
N GLY A 246 -5.27 -7.87 6.31
CA GLY A 246 -5.52 -7.36 4.97
C GLY A 246 -4.76 -8.09 3.85
N GLU A 247 -5.09 -7.72 2.61
CA GLU A 247 -4.46 -8.22 1.39
C GLU A 247 -3.74 -7.08 0.64
N PRO A 248 -2.49 -7.27 0.19
CA PRO A 248 -1.66 -8.47 0.38
C PRO A 248 -1.20 -8.65 1.82
N THR A 249 -0.93 -9.89 2.22
CA THR A 249 -0.45 -10.19 3.58
C THR A 249 0.99 -9.71 3.76
N LEU A 250 1.20 -8.91 4.79
CA LEU A 250 2.50 -8.38 5.18
C LEU A 250 2.92 -8.95 6.54
N ALA A 251 4.22 -9.01 6.78
CA ALA A 251 4.77 -9.47 8.04
C ALA A 251 5.98 -8.64 8.46
N LEU A 252 6.05 -8.29 9.74
CA LEU A 252 7.16 -7.57 10.36
C LEU A 252 8.07 -8.56 11.10
N ILE A 253 9.38 -8.46 10.86
CA ILE A 253 10.42 -9.25 11.52
C ILE A 253 11.50 -8.27 11.98
N GLY A 254 11.60 -8.05 13.30
CA GLY A 254 12.36 -6.92 13.84
C GLY A 254 11.76 -5.59 13.37
N THR A 255 12.49 -4.86 12.53
CA THR A 255 12.05 -3.58 11.94
C THR A 255 11.73 -3.66 10.45
N GLU A 256 12.01 -4.79 9.78
CA GLU A 256 11.78 -4.95 8.33
C GLU A 256 10.41 -5.60 8.05
N VAL A 257 9.66 -5.01 7.12
CA VAL A 257 8.38 -5.55 6.63
C VAL A 257 8.59 -6.29 5.31
N PHE A 258 7.97 -7.47 5.21
CA PHE A 258 8.05 -8.36 4.07
C PHE A 258 6.66 -8.68 3.52
N LEU A 259 6.60 -9.01 2.23
CA LEU A 259 5.43 -9.62 1.60
C LEU A 259 5.42 -11.12 1.86
N LEU A 260 4.31 -11.67 2.35
CA LEU A 260 4.15 -13.11 2.54
C LEU A 260 3.60 -13.76 1.27
N ARG A 261 4.39 -14.64 0.65
CA ARG A 261 3.94 -15.40 -0.52
C ARG A 261 3.01 -16.53 -0.09
N ASN A 262 2.01 -16.80 -0.92
CA ASN A 262 1.07 -17.92 -0.75
C ASN A 262 0.47 -17.93 0.67
N ALA A 263 0.18 -16.75 1.20
CA ALA A 263 -0.43 -16.60 2.51
C ALA A 263 -1.74 -17.40 2.56
N PRO A 264 -1.99 -18.18 3.63
CA PRO A 264 -3.30 -18.79 3.83
C PRO A 264 -4.34 -17.69 4.08
N SER A 265 -5.63 -18.04 4.05
CA SER A 265 -6.72 -17.12 4.41
C SER A 265 -6.45 -16.45 5.77
N ALA A 266 -6.84 -15.19 5.92
CA ALA A 266 -6.57 -14.40 7.13
C ALA A 266 -7.03 -15.09 8.43
N GLU A 267 -8.18 -15.77 8.43
CA GLU A 267 -8.66 -16.56 9.58
C GLU A 267 -7.69 -17.68 9.97
N VAL A 268 -7.21 -18.44 8.99
CA VAL A 268 -6.24 -19.53 9.24
C VAL A 268 -4.91 -18.93 9.72
N LEU A 269 -4.44 -17.85 9.09
CA LEU A 269 -3.20 -17.20 9.48
C LEU A 269 -3.27 -16.65 10.90
N GLY A 270 -4.32 -15.91 11.26
CA GLY A 270 -4.50 -15.33 12.59
C GLY A 270 -4.59 -16.39 13.69
N ASN A 271 -5.44 -17.41 13.48
CA ASN A 271 -5.55 -18.54 14.40
C ASN A 271 -4.21 -19.29 14.56
N TRP A 272 -3.48 -19.46 13.45
CA TRP A 272 -2.19 -20.12 13.49
C TRP A 272 -1.11 -19.26 14.13
N ALA A 273 -1.06 -17.95 13.87
CA ALA A 273 -0.14 -17.00 14.50
C ALA A 273 -0.36 -16.90 16.00
N SER A 274 -1.61 -16.94 16.46
CA SER A 274 -1.94 -17.01 17.89
C SER A 274 -1.45 -18.30 18.56
N LYS A 275 -1.56 -19.43 17.84
CA LYS A 275 -1.26 -20.76 18.39
C LYS A 275 0.21 -21.14 18.28
N GLN A 276 0.88 -20.68 17.23
CA GLN A 276 2.27 -20.91 16.80
C GLN A 276 2.65 -22.38 16.52
N LYS A 277 2.19 -23.33 17.35
CA LYS A 277 2.45 -24.75 17.17
C LYS A 277 1.30 -25.65 17.61
N ALA A 278 1.19 -26.83 17.02
CA ALA A 278 0.19 -27.83 17.39
C ALA A 278 0.86 -29.19 17.64
N PRO A 279 0.43 -29.95 18.66
CA PRO A 279 0.96 -31.30 18.86
C PRO A 279 0.57 -32.17 17.65
N VAL A 280 1.54 -32.96 17.18
CA VAL A 280 1.36 -33.82 15.98
C VAL A 280 0.18 -34.78 16.13
N SER A 281 -0.10 -35.24 17.36
CA SER A 281 -1.25 -36.10 17.69
C SER A 281 -2.62 -35.50 17.40
N LYS A 282 -2.72 -34.16 17.28
CA LYS A 282 -3.98 -33.47 16.94
C LYS A 282 -4.14 -33.19 15.44
N LEU A 283 -3.15 -33.55 14.62
CA LEU A 283 -3.23 -33.34 13.17
C LEU A 283 -4.10 -34.41 12.50
N THR A 284 -4.79 -34.01 11.43
CA THR A 284 -5.61 -34.95 10.66
C THR A 284 -4.72 -35.94 9.90
N HIS A 285 -5.22 -37.15 9.68
CA HIS A 285 -4.49 -38.19 8.94
C HIS A 285 -4.07 -37.72 7.53
N ARG A 286 -4.94 -36.97 6.84
CA ARG A 286 -4.64 -36.41 5.51
C ARG A 286 -3.48 -35.41 5.57
N LEU A 287 -3.46 -34.53 6.58
CA LEU A 287 -2.40 -33.55 6.75
C LEU A 287 -1.06 -34.25 7.05
N LEU A 288 -1.05 -35.20 7.98
CA LEU A 288 0.14 -36.01 8.28
C LEU A 288 0.69 -36.73 7.03
N THR A 289 -0.20 -37.32 6.24
CA THR A 289 0.18 -38.01 4.99
C THR A 289 0.80 -37.05 3.98
N ASN A 290 0.28 -35.82 3.87
CA ASN A 290 0.81 -34.81 2.96
C ASN A 290 2.13 -34.22 3.46
N LEU A 291 2.29 -33.98 4.77
CA LEU A 291 3.53 -33.50 5.37
C LEU A 291 4.69 -34.48 5.11
N ARG A 292 4.44 -35.80 5.14
CA ARG A 292 5.45 -36.81 4.76
C ARG A 292 5.91 -36.74 3.30
N LYS A 293 5.06 -36.23 2.40
CA LYS A 293 5.39 -36.10 0.97
C LYS A 293 6.27 -34.88 0.69
N ILE A 294 6.36 -33.94 1.64
CA ILE A 294 7.29 -32.82 1.55
C ILE A 294 8.69 -33.43 1.71
N LYS A 295 9.38 -33.59 0.58
CA LYS A 295 10.71 -34.21 0.54
C LYS A 295 11.62 -33.52 1.55
N THR A 296 12.41 -34.35 2.24
CA THR A 296 13.49 -34.04 3.19
C THR A 296 14.48 -33.04 2.59
N THR A 297 14.12 -31.77 2.54
CA THR A 297 14.98 -30.73 1.96
C THR A 297 15.83 -30.05 3.04
N ASN A 298 15.44 -30.15 4.33
CA ASN A 298 16.08 -29.42 5.43
C ASN A 298 16.44 -30.27 6.67
N GLY A 299 16.69 -31.58 6.53
CA GLY A 299 17.12 -32.41 7.68
C GLY A 299 16.06 -32.68 8.76
N VAL A 300 14.85 -32.14 8.60
CA VAL A 300 13.68 -32.46 9.43
C VAL A 300 13.25 -33.89 9.16
N ASN A 301 13.33 -34.74 10.19
CA ASN A 301 12.97 -36.15 10.07
C ASN A 301 11.45 -36.34 10.20
N TRP A 302 10.75 -36.08 9.10
CA TRP A 302 9.30 -36.25 8.96
C TRP A 302 8.82 -37.70 9.16
N GLU A 303 9.74 -38.68 9.18
CA GLU A 303 9.41 -40.08 9.51
C GLU A 303 9.01 -40.24 10.98
N GLN A 304 9.38 -39.30 11.86
CA GLN A 304 8.97 -39.28 13.27
C GLN A 304 7.50 -38.94 13.49
N LEU A 305 6.77 -38.54 12.44
CA LEU A 305 5.35 -38.20 12.54
C LEU A 305 4.46 -39.38 12.93
N CYS A 306 4.87 -40.63 12.63
CA CYS A 306 4.24 -41.82 13.19
C CYS A 306 5.25 -42.97 13.34
N GLU A 307 4.98 -43.88 14.27
CA GLU A 307 5.66 -45.18 14.30
C GLU A 307 5.36 -45.95 13.01
N THR A 308 6.41 -46.25 12.25
CA THR A 308 6.31 -47.10 11.06
C THR A 308 6.64 -48.52 11.46
N HIS A 309 5.63 -49.38 11.48
CA HIS A 309 5.86 -50.82 11.59
C HIS A 309 6.20 -51.37 10.20
N LYS A 310 7.21 -52.23 10.13
CA LYS A 310 7.40 -53.06 8.94
C LYS A 310 6.13 -53.86 8.74
N ALA A 311 5.51 -53.73 7.57
CA ALA A 311 4.34 -54.51 7.22
C ALA A 311 4.71 -55.49 6.13
N THR A 312 4.36 -56.76 6.32
CA THR A 312 4.50 -57.77 5.27
C THR A 312 3.22 -57.84 4.46
N PRO A 313 3.32 -57.86 3.11
CA PRO A 313 2.16 -58.06 2.27
C PRO A 313 1.62 -59.47 2.51
N ARG A 314 0.34 -59.57 2.89
CA ARG A 314 -0.36 -60.84 3.07
C ARG A 314 -1.44 -60.95 2.01
N PHE A 315 -1.28 -61.92 1.13
CA PHE A 315 -2.35 -62.34 0.24
C PHE A 315 -3.27 -63.29 1.00
N VAL A 316 -4.56 -62.96 1.01
CA VAL A 316 -5.61 -63.84 1.53
C VAL A 316 -6.47 -64.28 0.34
N PHE A 317 -6.57 -65.58 0.18
CA PHE A 317 -7.45 -66.22 -0.80
C PHE A 317 -8.67 -66.73 -0.03
N GLU A 318 -9.83 -66.15 -0.30
CA GLU A 318 -11.10 -66.63 0.23
C GLU A 318 -11.87 -67.34 -0.89
N MET A 319 -12.25 -68.59 -0.65
CA MET A 319 -13.21 -69.29 -1.50
C MET A 319 -14.62 -68.88 -1.08
N ALA A 320 -15.35 -68.24 -1.99
CA ALA A 320 -16.77 -67.94 -1.83
C ALA A 320 -17.52 -68.56 -3.02
N GLU A 321 -18.24 -69.65 -2.74
CA GLU A 321 -18.91 -70.47 -3.76
C GLU A 321 -17.92 -70.91 -4.85
N GLU A 322 -18.18 -70.56 -6.11
CA GLU A 322 -17.31 -70.89 -7.26
C GLU A 322 -16.27 -69.80 -7.57
N THR A 323 -16.12 -68.79 -6.70
CA THR A 323 -15.19 -67.67 -6.95
C THR A 323 -14.06 -67.61 -5.93
N VAL A 324 -12.84 -67.44 -6.42
CA VAL A 324 -11.66 -67.12 -5.61
C VAL A 324 -11.57 -65.61 -5.47
N ARG A 325 -11.68 -65.09 -4.23
CA ARG A 325 -11.45 -63.68 -3.92
C ARG A 325 -10.02 -63.49 -3.41
N LEU A 326 -9.24 -62.69 -4.14
CA LEU A 326 -7.90 -62.26 -3.72
C LEU A 326 -8.02 -60.95 -2.93
N LYS A 327 -7.57 -60.93 -1.68
CA LYS A 327 -7.39 -59.71 -0.89
C LYS A 327 -5.90 -59.50 -0.59
N LEU A 328 -5.38 -58.32 -0.92
CA LEU A 328 -4.07 -57.87 -0.44
C LEU A 328 -4.28 -57.11 0.87
N LEU A 329 -3.73 -57.65 1.95
CA LEU A 329 -3.74 -57.04 3.28
C LEU A 329 -2.31 -56.69 3.68
N ALA A 330 -2.15 -55.61 4.45
CA ALA A 330 -0.90 -55.31 5.12
C ALA A 330 -0.98 -55.85 6.55
N LYS A 331 -0.07 -56.77 6.93
CA LYS A 331 0.06 -57.24 8.30
C LYS A 331 1.28 -56.56 8.92
N SER A 332 1.07 -55.74 9.95
CA SER A 332 2.16 -55.21 10.78
C SER A 332 2.94 -56.37 11.39
N GLU A 333 4.28 -56.31 11.33
CA GLU A 333 5.18 -57.16 12.13
C GLU A 333 4.99 -56.92 13.63
#